data_AF-A0A101CQZ8-F1
#
_entry.id   AF-A0A101CQZ8-F1
#
_cell.length_a   1.000
_cell.length_b   1.000
_cell.length_c   1.000
_cell.angle_alpha   90.00
_cell.angle_beta   90.00
_cell.angle_gamma   90.00
#
_symmetry.space_group_name_H-M   'P 1'
#
loop_
_entity.id
_entity.type
_entity.pdbx_description
1 polymer ?
#
loop_
_entity_poly.entity_id
_entity_poly.type
_entity_poly.pdbx_seq_one_letter_code
_entity_poly.pdbx_strand_id
1 'polypeptide(L)'
;MSKKHVVVHGATCQCKFSVEPITDLLEVKSQSKHFANDKDASKKLIANTKDIGQTLKANTFGKCKMQPSGTDYLPCKAVILEWNNFYDKITLSNQGKILIEDSKATCPIGGPDCIEIKNHGQKAEISRQQLRNADRMILHQINPLVNLDDLLDSLEDEDSICS
;
A
#
# COMPACT_ATOMS: atom_id res chain seq x y z
N MET A 1 18.08 -5.51 10.68
CA MET A 1 17.09 -5.92 9.66
C MET A 1 15.91 -4.98 9.77
N SER A 2 15.77 -4.02 8.85
CA SER A 2 14.60 -3.12 8.85
C SER A 2 13.34 -3.95 8.60
N LYS A 3 12.26 -3.69 9.33
CA LYS A 3 10.96 -4.35 9.11
C LYS A 3 10.41 -3.82 7.78
N LYS A 4 10.51 -4.61 6.71
CA LYS A 4 9.94 -4.25 5.41
C LYS A 4 8.45 -4.59 5.40
N HIS A 5 7.62 -3.63 4.99
CA HIS A 5 6.18 -3.82 4.92
C HIS A 5 5.74 -4.30 3.53
N VAL A 6 4.72 -5.16 3.53
CA VAL A 6 4.06 -5.63 2.31
C VAL A 6 3.15 -4.53 1.78
N VAL A 7 3.11 -4.37 0.47
CA VAL A 7 2.26 -3.37 -0.18
C VAL A 7 0.87 -3.95 -0.38
N VAL A 8 -0.16 -3.16 -0.04
CA VAL A 8 -1.57 -3.56 -0.19
C VAL A 8 -2.34 -2.58 -1.07
N HIS A 9 -3.57 -2.95 -1.42
CA HIS A 9 -4.52 -2.09 -2.10
C HIS A 9 -4.65 -0.73 -1.40
N GLY A 10 -4.58 0.35 -2.18
CA GLY A 10 -4.56 1.72 -1.66
C GLY A 10 -3.17 2.21 -1.25
N ALA A 11 -2.11 1.48 -1.59
CA ALA A 11 -0.74 1.98 -1.48
C ALA A 11 -0.55 3.25 -2.32
N THR A 12 0.27 4.18 -1.83
CA THR A 12 0.53 5.45 -2.49
C THR A 12 1.82 5.36 -3.30
N CYS A 13 1.73 5.64 -4.59
CA CYS A 13 2.83 5.61 -5.55
C CYS A 13 3.18 7.02 -6.02
N GLN A 14 4.44 7.24 -6.39
CA GLN A 14 4.94 8.51 -6.92
C GLN A 14 5.97 8.28 -8.03
N CYS A 15 5.87 9.02 -9.12
CA CYS A 15 6.90 9.03 -10.17
C CYS A 15 7.97 10.10 -9.91
N LYS A 16 9.26 9.72 -10.04
CA LYS A 16 10.42 10.63 -9.92
C LYS A 16 10.43 11.75 -10.96
N PHE A 17 9.87 11.48 -12.12
CA PHE A 17 9.85 12.40 -13.25
C PHE A 17 8.61 13.28 -13.28
N SER A 18 7.77 13.24 -12.25
CA SER A 18 6.68 14.19 -12.19
C SER A 18 7.21 15.62 -11.97
N VAL A 19 6.62 16.59 -12.68
CA VAL A 19 6.93 18.02 -12.52
C VAL A 19 6.57 18.48 -11.12
N GLU A 20 5.36 18.12 -10.68
CA GLU A 20 4.86 18.34 -9.33
C GLU A 20 4.76 16.98 -8.62
N PRO A 21 5.10 16.88 -7.33
CA PRO A 21 5.12 15.61 -6.61
C PRO A 21 3.70 15.08 -6.28
N ILE A 22 2.88 14.87 -7.31
CA ILE A 22 1.55 14.27 -7.21
C ILE A 22 1.71 12.77 -7.02
N THR A 23 0.93 12.26 -6.07
CA THR A 23 0.87 10.84 -5.73
C THR A 23 -0.45 10.24 -6.19
N ASP A 24 -0.44 8.96 -6.54
CA ASP A 24 -1.64 8.21 -6.93
C ASP A 24 -1.77 6.92 -6.09
N LEU A 25 -2.96 6.34 -6.06
CA LEU A 25 -3.27 5.13 -5.30
C LEU A 25 -3.21 3.90 -6.20
N LEU A 26 -2.54 2.84 -5.73
CA LEU A 26 -2.45 1.54 -6.39
C LEU A 26 -3.70 0.70 -6.11
N GLU A 27 -4.41 0.32 -7.16
CA GLU A 27 -5.52 -0.62 -7.13
C GLU A 27 -5.04 -2.01 -7.55
N VAL A 28 -5.05 -2.95 -6.61
CA VAL A 28 -4.78 -4.36 -6.90
C VAL A 28 -5.97 -4.93 -7.68
N LYS A 29 -5.73 -5.27 -8.95
CA LYS A 29 -6.73 -5.86 -9.87
C LYS A 29 -6.35 -7.29 -10.29
N SER A 30 -5.10 -7.68 -10.07
CA SER A 30 -4.56 -8.98 -10.50
C SER A 30 -5.04 -10.17 -9.67
N GLN A 31 -5.60 -9.94 -8.48
CA GLN A 31 -6.06 -11.00 -7.59
C GLN A 31 -7.16 -10.53 -6.64
N SER A 32 -7.96 -11.50 -6.17
CA SER A 32 -9.07 -11.29 -5.21
C SER A 32 -9.01 -12.18 -3.98
N LYS A 33 -7.92 -12.96 -3.80
CA LYS A 33 -7.86 -14.05 -2.81
C LYS A 33 -6.90 -13.81 -1.64
N HIS A 34 -5.87 -12.99 -1.84
CA HIS A 34 -4.78 -12.85 -0.87
C HIS A 34 -4.82 -11.47 -0.24
N PHE A 35 -5.11 -11.42 1.07
CA PHE A 35 -5.24 -10.20 1.85
C PHE A 35 -4.12 -10.11 2.89
N ALA A 36 -3.67 -8.90 3.20
CA ALA A 36 -2.69 -8.66 4.26
C ALA A 36 -3.25 -7.75 5.34
N ASN A 37 -3.13 -8.22 6.59
CA ASN A 37 -3.48 -7.47 7.79
C ASN A 37 -4.92 -6.93 7.78
N ASP A 38 -5.86 -7.73 7.28
CA ASP A 38 -7.29 -7.43 7.22
C ASP A 38 -8.04 -8.59 7.87
N LYS A 39 -8.72 -8.31 8.99
CA LYS A 39 -9.48 -9.32 9.73
C LYS A 39 -10.63 -9.89 8.89
N ASP A 40 -11.24 -9.06 8.05
CA ASP A 40 -12.39 -9.42 7.22
C ASP A 40 -11.99 -9.95 5.84
N ALA A 41 -10.69 -9.99 5.53
CA ALA A 41 -10.14 -10.43 4.24
C ALA A 41 -10.92 -9.85 3.05
N SER A 42 -11.25 -8.56 3.07
CA SER A 42 -12.19 -7.95 2.11
C SER A 42 -11.66 -6.72 1.39
N LYS A 43 -10.73 -5.97 1.97
CA LYS A 43 -10.29 -4.66 1.47
C LYS A 43 -8.79 -4.57 1.21
N LYS A 44 -7.94 -5.25 1.98
CA LYS A 44 -6.47 -5.10 1.88
C LYS A 44 -5.81 -6.19 1.03
N LEU A 45 -6.18 -6.26 -0.25
CA LEU A 45 -5.53 -7.18 -1.19
C LEU A 45 -4.03 -6.90 -1.29
N ILE A 46 -3.21 -7.95 -1.29
CA ILE A 46 -1.75 -7.83 -1.43
C ILE A 46 -1.43 -7.39 -2.86
N ALA A 47 -0.59 -6.39 -3.03
CA ALA A 47 -0.11 -6.01 -4.36
C ALA A 47 1.00 -6.97 -4.83
N ASN A 48 0.99 -7.31 -6.11
CA ASN A 48 1.93 -8.27 -6.67
C ASN A 48 2.48 -7.83 -8.04
N THR A 49 3.51 -8.53 -8.52
CA THR A 49 4.17 -8.21 -9.80
C THR A 49 3.30 -8.34 -11.05
N LYS A 50 2.09 -8.90 -10.94
CA LYS A 50 1.11 -8.99 -12.03
C LYS A 50 0.16 -7.78 -12.05
N ASP A 51 0.24 -6.86 -11.09
CA ASP A 51 -0.47 -5.57 -11.13
C ASP A 51 0.21 -4.61 -12.12
N ILE A 52 0.17 -4.97 -13.40
CA ILE A 52 0.70 -4.21 -14.55
C ILE A 52 -0.44 -3.54 -15.34
N GLY A 53 -0.11 -2.54 -16.15
CA GLY A 53 -1.07 -1.76 -16.94
C GLY A 53 -1.55 -0.51 -16.21
N GLN A 54 -2.84 -0.19 -16.36
CA GLN A 54 -3.52 0.93 -15.70
C GLN A 54 -4.16 0.48 -14.38
N THR A 55 -3.30 0.22 -13.41
CA THR A 55 -3.69 -0.25 -12.07
C THR A 55 -3.76 0.88 -11.05
N LEU A 56 -3.38 2.11 -11.42
CA LEU A 56 -3.54 3.25 -10.53
C LEU A 56 -4.95 3.83 -10.65
N LYS A 57 -5.41 4.56 -9.63
CA LYS A 57 -6.75 5.12 -9.60
C LYS A 57 -6.91 6.30 -10.58
N ALA A 58 -6.02 7.29 -10.52
CA ALA A 58 -6.03 8.42 -11.45
C ALA A 58 -5.27 8.12 -12.75
N ASN A 59 -4.38 7.12 -12.76
CA ASN A 59 -3.52 6.75 -13.90
C ASN A 59 -2.66 7.90 -14.42
N THR A 60 -2.38 8.89 -13.57
CA THR A 60 -1.56 10.04 -13.90
C THR A 60 -0.87 10.57 -12.65
N PHE A 61 0.37 11.02 -12.82
CA PHE A 61 1.11 11.75 -11.78
C PHE A 61 1.15 13.26 -12.10
N GLY A 62 0.26 13.78 -12.95
CA GLY A 62 0.31 15.16 -13.43
C GLY A 62 1.12 15.28 -14.72
N LYS A 63 2.11 16.19 -14.77
CA LYS A 63 2.96 16.41 -15.96
C LYS A 63 4.29 15.65 -15.86
N CYS A 64 4.78 15.12 -16.98
CA CYS A 64 6.01 14.32 -17.01
C CYS A 64 7.22 15.10 -17.56
N LYS A 65 8.28 15.23 -16.76
CA LYS A 65 9.55 15.87 -17.17
C LYS A 65 10.23 15.18 -18.35
N MET A 66 9.96 13.89 -18.57
CA MET A 66 10.49 13.11 -19.68
C MET A 66 9.71 13.32 -20.99
N GLN A 67 8.64 14.13 -20.98
CA GLN A 67 7.87 14.46 -22.18
C GLN A 67 7.78 15.99 -22.37
N PRO A 68 8.88 16.65 -22.72
CA PRO A 68 8.85 18.08 -23.03
C PRO A 68 8.02 18.34 -24.30
N SER A 69 7.19 19.38 -24.27
CA SER A 69 6.41 19.88 -25.41
C SER A 69 6.51 21.39 -25.45
N GLY A 70 7.48 21.89 -26.23
CA GLY A 70 7.76 23.32 -26.34
C GLY A 70 8.19 23.91 -24.99
N THR A 71 7.36 24.80 -24.44
CA THR A 71 7.59 25.48 -23.16
C THR A 71 6.97 24.77 -21.95
N ASP A 72 6.26 23.66 -22.16
CA ASP A 72 5.56 22.91 -21.10
C ASP A 72 5.85 21.40 -21.23
N TYR A 73 5.21 20.59 -20.39
CA TYR A 73 5.35 19.14 -20.35
C TYR A 73 4.02 18.45 -20.61
N LEU A 74 4.05 17.33 -21.33
CA LEU A 74 2.85 16.53 -21.58
C LEU A 74 2.34 15.85 -20.30
N PRO A 75 1.02 15.60 -20.20
CA PRO A 75 0.44 14.86 -19.09
C PRO A 75 0.99 13.42 -19.05
N CYS A 76 1.37 12.99 -17.86
CA CYS A 76 1.86 11.66 -17.57
C CYS A 76 0.74 10.63 -17.76
N LYS A 77 1.00 9.59 -18.55
CA LYS A 77 0.19 8.37 -18.61
C LYS A 77 0.88 7.28 -17.80
N ALA A 78 0.39 7.04 -16.59
CA ALA A 78 1.00 6.07 -15.69
C ALA A 78 0.56 4.65 -16.08
N VAL A 79 1.36 4.01 -16.93
CA VAL A 79 1.20 2.60 -17.31
C VAL A 79 2.39 1.82 -16.75
N ILE A 80 2.11 0.82 -15.92
CA ILE A 80 3.14 -0.01 -15.31
C ILE A 80 3.45 -1.18 -16.25
N LEU A 81 4.70 -1.33 -16.66
CA LEU A 81 5.12 -2.45 -17.50
C LEU A 81 5.56 -3.66 -16.67
N GLU A 82 6.34 -3.38 -15.63
CA GLU A 82 6.91 -4.38 -14.75
C GLU A 82 7.22 -3.77 -13.37
N TRP A 83 7.40 -4.66 -12.40
CA TRP A 83 7.82 -4.34 -11.04
C TRP A 83 9.17 -4.98 -10.76
N ASN A 84 10.05 -4.23 -10.10
CA ASN A 84 11.37 -4.66 -9.63
C ASN A 84 11.48 -4.54 -8.12
N ASN A 85 12.52 -5.15 -7.53
CA ASN A 85 12.76 -5.17 -6.08
C ASN A 85 11.57 -5.72 -5.27
N PHE A 86 10.90 -6.74 -5.79
CA PHE A 86 9.85 -7.49 -5.11
C PHE A 86 10.42 -8.57 -4.19
N TYR A 87 9.60 -9.09 -3.30
CA TYR A 87 9.95 -10.21 -2.45
C TYR A 87 9.82 -11.53 -3.21
N ASP A 88 10.93 -12.23 -3.41
CA ASP A 88 11.04 -13.39 -4.29
C ASP A 88 10.85 -14.74 -3.60
N LYS A 89 10.89 -14.78 -2.26
CA LYS A 89 10.76 -16.02 -1.48
C LYS A 89 9.35 -16.58 -1.44
N ILE A 90 8.33 -15.77 -1.73
CA ILE A 90 6.92 -16.18 -1.73
C ILE A 90 6.31 -15.87 -3.10
N THR A 91 5.68 -16.90 -3.68
CA THR A 91 4.92 -16.79 -4.92
C THR A 91 3.44 -16.99 -4.60
N LEU A 92 2.61 -16.05 -5.04
CA LEU A 92 1.16 -16.09 -4.89
C LEU A 92 0.54 -17.09 -5.88
N SER A 93 -0.72 -17.46 -5.67
CA SER A 93 -1.44 -18.42 -6.51
C SER A 93 -1.55 -17.97 -7.98
N ASN A 94 -1.46 -16.67 -8.26
CA ASN A 94 -1.45 -16.09 -9.60
C ASN A 94 -0.04 -16.03 -10.23
N GLN A 95 0.94 -16.74 -9.67
CA GLN A 95 2.36 -16.69 -10.03
C GLN A 95 3.01 -15.31 -9.86
N GLY A 96 2.31 -14.36 -9.23
CA GLY A 96 2.83 -13.06 -8.87
C GLY A 96 3.73 -13.13 -7.64
N LYS A 97 4.72 -12.26 -7.57
CA LYS A 97 5.58 -12.08 -6.38
C LYS A 97 5.08 -10.89 -5.58
N ILE A 98 5.27 -10.93 -4.26
CA ILE A 98 4.74 -9.92 -3.34
C ILE A 98 5.53 -8.62 -3.47
N LEU A 99 4.83 -7.49 -3.60
CA LEU A 99 5.46 -6.18 -3.57
C LEU A 99 5.73 -5.74 -2.13
N ILE A 100 6.87 -5.09 -1.93
CA ILE A 100 7.33 -4.52 -0.67
C ILE A 100 7.58 -3.02 -0.83
N GLU A 101 7.76 -2.29 0.26
CA GLU A 101 8.02 -0.85 0.25
C GLU A 101 9.16 -0.39 -0.70
N ASP A 102 10.17 -1.23 -0.90
CA ASP A 102 11.30 -0.96 -1.80
C ASP A 102 11.01 -1.29 -3.27
N SER A 103 9.86 -1.91 -3.56
CA SER A 103 9.49 -2.28 -4.91
C SER A 103 9.29 -1.05 -5.78
N LYS A 104 9.79 -1.11 -7.01
CA LYS A 104 9.75 0.00 -7.98
C LYS A 104 9.08 -0.46 -9.26
N ALA A 105 8.37 0.43 -9.90
CA ALA A 105 7.68 0.16 -11.15
C ALA A 105 8.35 0.89 -12.32
N THR A 106 8.34 0.21 -13.47
CA THR A 106 8.82 0.72 -14.75
C THR A 106 7.65 1.27 -15.55
N CYS A 107 7.82 2.44 -16.16
CA CYS A 107 6.86 3.02 -17.09
C CYS A 107 7.53 3.26 -18.45
N PRO A 108 6.78 3.21 -19.57
CA PRO A 108 7.35 3.29 -20.92
C PRO A 108 8.04 4.63 -21.21
N ILE A 109 7.70 5.69 -20.46
CA ILE A 109 8.17 7.06 -20.67
C ILE A 109 9.37 7.40 -19.79
N GLY A 110 9.30 7.04 -18.51
CA GLY A 110 10.32 7.33 -17.50
C GLY A 110 11.43 6.27 -17.44
N GLY A 111 11.22 5.12 -18.08
CA GLY A 111 12.18 4.02 -18.06
C GLY A 111 12.11 3.18 -16.77
N PRO A 112 13.16 2.37 -16.52
CA PRO A 112 13.18 1.42 -15.41
C PRO A 112 13.16 2.12 -14.06
N ASP A 113 12.44 1.55 -13.08
CA ASP A 113 12.43 1.99 -11.67
C ASP A 113 12.07 3.46 -11.42
N CYS A 114 11.21 4.02 -12.27
CA CYS A 114 10.81 5.43 -12.22
C CYS A 114 9.69 5.72 -11.20
N ILE A 115 8.83 4.74 -10.92
CA ILE A 115 7.72 4.86 -9.96
C ILE A 115 8.14 4.18 -8.65
N GLU A 116 8.00 4.89 -7.54
CA GLU A 116 8.30 4.41 -6.19
C GLU A 116 7.05 4.37 -5.32
N ILE A 117 7.05 3.47 -4.35
CA ILE A 117 5.99 3.35 -3.35
C ILE A 117 6.38 4.24 -2.17
N LYS A 118 5.53 5.21 -1.82
CA LYS A 118 5.73 6.11 -0.67
C LYS A 118 5.01 5.64 0.58
N ASN A 119 3.87 4.97 0.41
CA ASN A 119 3.12 4.38 1.50
C ASN A 119 2.64 3.00 1.08
N HIS A 120 2.93 1.99 1.89
CA HIS A 120 2.54 0.61 1.63
C HIS A 120 1.02 0.37 1.75
N GLY A 121 0.25 1.35 2.22
CA GLY A 121 -1.22 1.30 2.27
C GLY A 121 -1.78 0.49 3.44
N GLN A 122 -0.93 -0.19 4.22
CA GLN A 122 -1.40 -0.89 5.42
C GLN A 122 -1.68 0.14 6.51
N LYS A 123 -2.90 0.12 7.04
CA LYS A 123 -3.21 0.78 8.31
C LYS A 123 -2.88 -0.20 9.43
N ALA A 124 -2.08 0.25 10.39
CA ALA A 124 -1.83 -0.50 11.62
C ALA A 124 -3.13 -0.56 12.41
N GLU A 125 -3.83 -1.69 12.32
CA GLU A 125 -4.93 -1.98 13.22
C GLU A 125 -4.34 -2.52 14.52
N ILE A 126 -4.76 -1.91 15.62
CA ILE A 126 -4.39 -2.38 16.95
C ILE A 126 -5.15 -3.69 17.18
N SER A 127 -4.42 -4.81 17.24
CA SER A 127 -5.01 -6.08 17.63
C SER A 127 -5.25 -6.14 19.15
N ARG A 128 -6.22 -6.97 19.60
CA ARG A 128 -6.45 -7.20 21.04
C ARG A 128 -5.20 -7.65 21.77
N GLN A 129 -4.40 -8.51 21.13
CA GLN A 129 -3.13 -8.98 21.67
C GLN A 129 -2.16 -7.81 21.91
N GLN A 130 -2.14 -6.82 21.02
CA GLN A 130 -1.31 -5.63 21.17
C GLN A 130 -1.83 -4.69 22.29
N LEU A 131 -3.14 -4.56 22.48
CA LEU A 131 -3.71 -3.80 23.61
C LEU A 131 -3.43 -4.48 24.95
N ARG A 132 -3.63 -5.81 25.04
CA ARG A 132 -3.35 -6.57 26.26
C ARG A 132 -1.87 -6.50 26.67
N ASN A 133 -0.98 -6.46 25.69
CA ASN A 133 0.48 -6.39 25.93
C ASN A 133 1.00 -4.95 26.08
N ALA A 134 0.16 -3.93 25.83
CA ALA A 134 0.57 -2.55 25.94
C ALA A 134 0.59 -2.10 27.41
N ASP A 135 1.57 -1.28 27.76
CA ASP A 135 1.69 -0.76 29.12
C ASP A 135 0.55 0.23 29.40
N ARG A 136 -0.34 -0.16 30.31
CA ARG A 136 -1.52 0.62 30.67
C ARG A 136 -1.16 1.99 31.25
N MET A 137 -0.03 2.09 31.96
CA MET A 137 0.39 3.35 32.56
C MET A 137 0.83 4.36 31.49
N ILE A 138 1.53 3.89 30.46
CA ILE A 138 1.94 4.71 29.30
C ILE A 138 0.72 5.14 28.50
N LEU A 139 -0.21 4.22 28.23
CA LEU A 139 -1.44 4.54 27.48
C LEU A 139 -2.31 5.56 28.22
N HIS A 140 -2.47 5.43 29.54
CA HIS A 140 -3.22 6.39 30.37
C HIS A 140 -2.54 7.76 30.41
N GLN A 141 -1.20 7.84 30.30
CA GLN A 141 -0.50 9.12 30.21
C GLN A 141 -0.68 9.80 28.84
N ILE A 142 -0.71 9.01 27.76
CA ILE A 142 -0.92 9.52 26.40
C ILE A 142 -2.37 9.94 26.19
N ASN A 143 -3.32 9.14 26.70
CA ASN A 143 -4.75 9.39 26.56
C ASN A 143 -5.54 8.95 27.81
N PRO A 144 -5.61 9.80 28.85
CA PRO A 144 -6.29 9.49 30.11
C PRO A 144 -7.82 9.38 29.99
N LEU A 145 -8.40 9.79 28.86
CA LEU A 145 -9.84 9.70 28.62
C LEU A 145 -10.27 8.36 28.02
N VAL A 146 -9.32 7.53 27.59
CA VAL A 146 -9.62 6.20 27.03
C VAL A 146 -9.58 5.17 28.16
N ASN A 147 -10.72 4.54 28.41
CA ASN A 147 -10.79 3.35 29.25
C ASN A 147 -10.39 2.12 28.43
N LEU A 148 -9.32 1.44 28.86
CA LEU A 148 -8.77 0.28 28.16
C LEU A 148 -9.66 -0.95 28.26
N ASP A 149 -10.41 -1.09 29.35
CA ASP A 149 -11.31 -2.23 29.53
C ASP A 149 -12.53 -2.09 28.62
N ASP A 150 -13.16 -0.91 28.59
CA ASP A 150 -14.26 -0.61 27.66
C ASP A 150 -13.82 -0.76 26.18
N LEU A 151 -12.56 -0.42 25.87
CA LEU A 151 -12.00 -0.60 24.52
C LEU A 151 -11.80 -2.09 24.18
N LEU A 152 -11.34 -2.91 25.13
CA LEU A 152 -11.18 -4.35 24.94
C LEU A 152 -12.55 -5.03 24.73
N ASP A 153 -13.54 -4.66 25.54
CA ASP A 153 -14.91 -5.18 25.46
C ASP A 153 -15.56 -4.80 24.11
N SER A 154 -15.42 -3.55 23.66
CA SER A 154 -15.93 -3.11 22.35
C SER A 154 -15.32 -3.89 21.18
N LEU A 155 -14.05 -4.32 21.33
CA LEU A 155 -13.43 -5.16 20.33
C LEU A 155 -14.05 -6.56 20.42
N GLU A 156 -14.26 -7.13 21.62
CA GLU A 156 -14.85 -8.47 21.83
C GLU A 156 -16.26 -8.62 21.27
N ASP A 157 -17.11 -7.60 21.42
CA ASP A 157 -18.48 -7.60 20.90
C ASP A 157 -18.55 -7.63 19.36
N GLU A 158 -17.61 -6.99 18.65
CA GLU A 158 -17.56 -7.03 17.18
C GLU A 158 -17.30 -8.45 16.62
N ASP A 159 -16.55 -9.30 17.33
CA ASP A 159 -16.27 -10.67 16.86
C ASP A 159 -17.45 -11.63 17.15
N SER A 160 -18.30 -11.32 18.15
CA SER A 160 -19.46 -12.16 18.47
C SER A 160 -20.61 -12.03 17.47
N ILE A 161 -20.60 -10.98 16.64
CA ILE A 161 -21.64 -10.73 15.61
C ILE A 161 -21.32 -11.51 14.31
N CYS A 162 -20.09 -12.01 14.13
CA CYS A 162 -19.62 -12.68 12.92
C CYS A 162 -19.39 -14.20 13.09
N SER A 163 -19.97 -14.84 14.11
CA SER A 163 -19.98 -16.32 14.26
C SER A 163 -21.27 -16.96 13.77
#